data_AF-A0A838WNE3-F1
#
_entry.id   AF-A0A838WNE3-F1
#
_cell.length_a   1.000
_cell.length_b   1.000
_cell.length_c   1.000
_cell.angle_alpha   90.00
_cell.angle_beta   90.00
_cell.angle_gamma   90.00
#
_symmetry.space_group_name_H-M   'P 1'
#
loop_
_entity.id
_entity.type
_entity.pdbx_description
1 polymer ?
#
loop_
_entity_poly.entity_id
_entity_poly.type
_entity_poly.pdbx_seq_one_letter_code
_entity_poly.pdbx_strand_id
1 'polypeptide(L)'
;MLFATACGAGGDEKKKNGLAAGDYTVVREDDVTNSIVVNGNISPARTMNLTTPLQTEVENVAVAAGDRVAVDQFLLDMNSTAAEAQLAQQQQQQANAQADAVQAAEAAQAQLNAVRDQINRGTYPAIAQAQSAVNQAQAAYDAAVAGQGAVAMDASVNQIKRFIGDISSGGAPHPAPQPVPVPVPVPVPSPEQQQLIQQRIVEQEQAAQAQQQVATQLSVAQAEAALREAYAQLDVARTQAAQERDQLKRQAESAWRQAEMASNATGDGALEYQVQSATVYAPMGGLVTSVDVKEGDVPQGKLLTIVDDSRLLIRTQVREVDMPNIKTGNRVTFTSTATGPKEFAGRVSWISPVGAPGEGDQQANASVMFPVDIEVTGDKEGLLLGGSTRAEIITEQTPDSLSVPLDAVYDDAGTNKVLVLSTDEGDKRGTVEERTVETGTANEVDVAVTGGDLKQGDIVINWPDQYRDKLGDTVAVADPNFNPDEVAQARASSAPAPTTSAQNKG
;
A
#
# COMPACT_ATOMS: atom_id res chain seq x y z
N MET A 1 -50.51 -3.43 -64.60
CA MET A 1 -50.75 -4.78 -65.14
C MET A 1 -50.97 -5.71 -63.97
N LEU A 2 -52.22 -6.13 -63.75
CA LEU A 2 -52.53 -7.30 -62.92
C LEU A 2 -51.89 -8.52 -63.58
N PHE A 3 -51.10 -9.30 -62.85
CA PHE A 3 -50.85 -10.68 -63.24
C PHE A 3 -51.41 -11.60 -62.17
N ALA A 4 -52.26 -12.48 -62.68
CA ALA A 4 -53.16 -13.34 -61.96
C ALA A 4 -52.44 -14.54 -61.34
N THR A 5 -53.04 -14.97 -60.24
CA THR A 5 -53.04 -16.31 -59.65
C THR A 5 -52.84 -17.42 -60.69
N ALA A 6 -51.71 -18.12 -60.58
CA ALA A 6 -51.56 -19.47 -61.11
C ALA A 6 -51.67 -20.44 -59.93
N CYS A 7 -52.83 -21.07 -59.82
CA CYS A 7 -53.07 -22.22 -58.95
C CYS A 7 -52.19 -23.36 -59.47
N GLY A 8 -51.04 -23.58 -58.82
CA GLY A 8 -50.10 -24.64 -59.13
C GLY A 8 -50.54 -25.93 -58.45
N ALA A 9 -50.87 -26.92 -59.28
CA ALA A 9 -51.36 -28.24 -58.94
C ALA A 9 -50.56 -28.94 -57.83
N GLY A 10 -51.28 -29.65 -56.96
CA GLY A 10 -50.70 -30.64 -56.04
C GLY A 10 -49.89 -31.65 -56.84
N GLY A 11 -48.60 -31.74 -56.51
CA GLY A 11 -47.70 -32.76 -57.03
C GLY A 11 -48.02 -34.08 -56.34
N ASP A 12 -48.47 -35.05 -57.13
CA ASP A 12 -48.44 -36.47 -56.80
C ASP A 12 -47.04 -36.85 -56.30
N GLU A 13 -46.93 -37.25 -55.03
CA GLU A 13 -45.78 -37.97 -54.50
C GLU A 13 -45.62 -39.29 -55.28
N LYS A 14 -44.74 -39.28 -56.28
CA LYS A 14 -44.29 -40.52 -56.89
C LYS A 14 -43.55 -41.33 -55.82
N LYS A 15 -44.21 -42.38 -55.33
CA LYS A 15 -43.59 -43.42 -54.49
C LYS A 15 -42.26 -43.86 -55.12
N LYS A 16 -41.14 -43.47 -54.50
CA LYS A 16 -39.80 -43.88 -54.93
C LYS A 16 -39.69 -45.40 -54.75
N ASN A 17 -39.44 -46.18 -55.80
CA ASN A 17 -39.37 -47.65 -55.71
C ASN A 17 -38.00 -48.19 -55.20
N GLY A 18 -37.13 -47.32 -54.68
CA GLY A 18 -35.81 -47.65 -54.16
C GLY A 18 -35.16 -46.44 -53.49
N LEU A 19 -34.02 -46.64 -52.81
CA LEU A 19 -33.22 -45.58 -52.20
C LEU A 19 -32.26 -44.99 -53.25
N ALA A 20 -32.44 -43.73 -53.62
CA ALA A 20 -31.54 -43.01 -54.51
C ALA A 20 -30.35 -42.41 -53.74
N ALA A 21 -29.40 -41.82 -54.47
CA ALA A 21 -28.29 -41.08 -53.87
C ALA A 21 -28.84 -39.96 -52.95
N GLY A 22 -28.45 -39.96 -51.68
CA GLY A 22 -28.92 -39.02 -50.65
C GLY A 22 -30.10 -39.50 -49.80
N ASP A 23 -30.84 -40.55 -50.22
CA ASP A 23 -31.89 -41.15 -49.40
C ASP A 23 -31.32 -42.01 -48.25
N TYR A 24 -30.02 -42.30 -48.27
CA TYR A 24 -29.34 -43.16 -47.28
C TYR A 24 -27.96 -42.64 -46.90
N THR A 25 -27.50 -43.03 -45.72
CA THR A 25 -26.16 -42.78 -45.18
C THR A 25 -25.61 -44.07 -44.56
N VAL A 26 -24.37 -44.42 -44.88
CA VAL A 26 -23.68 -45.55 -44.24
C VAL A 26 -23.09 -45.05 -42.93
N VAL A 27 -23.50 -45.64 -41.82
CA VAL A 27 -23.09 -45.21 -40.48
C VAL A 27 -21.60 -45.48 -40.27
N ARG A 28 -20.88 -44.47 -39.81
CA ARG A 28 -19.46 -44.54 -39.47
C ARG A 28 -19.25 -44.00 -38.05
N GLU A 29 -18.18 -44.46 -37.42
CA GLU A 29 -17.68 -43.81 -36.21
C GLU A 29 -17.12 -42.46 -36.61
N ASP A 30 -17.70 -41.40 -36.04
CA ASP A 30 -17.22 -40.03 -36.21
C ASP A 30 -17.53 -39.23 -34.94
N ASP A 31 -16.67 -38.26 -34.66
CA ASP A 31 -16.82 -37.38 -33.52
C ASP A 31 -17.84 -36.28 -33.89
N VAL A 32 -19.04 -36.35 -33.32
CA VAL A 32 -20.02 -35.26 -33.49
C VAL A 32 -19.74 -34.18 -32.46
N THR A 33 -19.29 -33.04 -32.96
CA THR A 33 -19.04 -31.83 -32.17
C THR A 33 -20.06 -30.75 -32.49
N ASN A 34 -20.50 -30.04 -31.46
CA ASN A 34 -21.18 -28.77 -31.60
C ASN A 34 -20.18 -27.64 -31.26
N SER A 35 -20.14 -26.61 -32.09
CA SER A 35 -19.16 -25.54 -31.97
C SER A 35 -19.72 -24.17 -32.34
N ILE A 36 -19.11 -23.14 -31.78
CA ILE A 36 -19.45 -21.75 -32.06
C ILE A 36 -18.20 -21.09 -32.62
N VAL A 37 -18.31 -20.60 -33.86
CA VAL A 37 -17.22 -19.92 -34.54
C VAL A 37 -17.25 -18.42 -34.23
N VAL A 38 -16.13 -17.89 -33.75
CA VAL A 38 -15.98 -16.51 -33.31
C VAL A 38 -14.69 -15.92 -33.85
N ASN A 39 -14.71 -14.61 -34.12
CA ASN A 39 -13.52 -13.88 -34.53
C ASN A 39 -12.96 -13.11 -33.34
N GLY A 40 -11.64 -13.10 -33.18
CA GLY A 40 -10.98 -12.43 -32.07
C GLY A 40 -9.61 -11.90 -32.45
N ASN A 41 -8.94 -11.28 -31.47
CA ASN A 41 -7.58 -10.81 -31.60
C ASN A 41 -6.69 -11.34 -30.48
N ILE A 42 -5.45 -11.68 -30.84
CA ILE A 42 -4.45 -12.13 -29.87
C ILE A 42 -3.97 -10.92 -29.08
N SER A 43 -4.16 -10.96 -27.77
CA SER A 43 -3.77 -9.94 -26.82
C SER A 43 -2.86 -10.55 -25.75
N PRO A 44 -1.92 -9.78 -25.19
CA PRO A 44 -1.13 -10.23 -24.05
C PRO A 44 -2.00 -10.29 -22.79
N ALA A 45 -1.62 -11.12 -21.82
CA ALA A 45 -2.28 -11.16 -20.53
C ALA A 45 -2.10 -9.84 -19.75
N ARG A 46 -0.93 -9.18 -19.90
CA ARG A 46 -0.61 -7.91 -19.25
C ARG A 46 0.11 -6.97 -20.21
N THR A 47 -0.27 -5.70 -20.16
CA THR A 47 0.37 -4.61 -20.88
C THR A 47 0.74 -3.53 -19.88
N MET A 48 1.96 -3.03 -19.96
CA MET A 48 2.46 -1.98 -19.09
C MET A 48 3.03 -0.85 -19.94
N ASN A 49 2.52 0.35 -19.71
CA ASN A 49 3.04 1.57 -20.31
C ASN A 49 3.99 2.22 -19.32
N LEU A 50 5.25 2.36 -19.71
CA LEU A 50 6.22 3.09 -18.90
C LEU A 50 6.10 4.57 -19.25
N THR A 51 6.01 5.39 -18.21
CA THR A 51 5.91 6.83 -18.32
C THR A 51 6.95 7.50 -17.45
N THR A 52 7.30 8.73 -17.79
CA THR A 52 8.20 9.56 -16.99
C THR A 52 7.57 10.91 -16.67
N PRO A 53 7.74 11.43 -15.44
CA PRO A 53 7.43 12.81 -15.10
C PRO A 53 8.53 13.79 -15.56
N LEU A 54 9.71 13.30 -15.96
CA LEU A 54 10.82 14.15 -16.37
C LEU A 54 10.56 14.72 -17.77
N GLN A 55 10.78 16.02 -17.90
CA GLN A 55 10.74 16.76 -19.16
C GLN A 55 12.16 17.14 -19.59
N THR A 56 13.06 16.15 -19.55
CA THR A 56 14.45 16.32 -19.97
C THR A 56 14.74 15.47 -21.20
N GLU A 57 15.88 15.73 -21.83
CA GLU A 57 16.33 15.00 -23.02
C GLU A 57 16.71 13.55 -22.67
N VAL A 58 16.29 12.61 -23.51
CA VAL A 58 16.72 11.20 -23.45
C VAL A 58 18.17 11.10 -23.93
N GLU A 59 19.04 10.52 -23.11
CA GLU A 59 20.48 10.44 -23.41
C GLU A 59 20.83 9.17 -24.18
N ASN A 60 20.30 8.02 -23.75
CA ASN A 60 20.51 6.73 -24.40
C ASN A 60 19.23 5.87 -24.35
N VAL A 61 18.97 5.13 -25.42
CA VAL A 61 17.89 4.13 -25.48
C VAL A 61 18.49 2.78 -25.84
N ALA A 62 18.47 1.84 -24.89
CA ALA A 62 19.08 0.51 -25.03
C ALA A 62 18.14 -0.55 -25.63
N VAL A 63 16.90 -0.22 -25.96
CA VAL A 63 15.89 -1.16 -26.46
C VAL A 63 15.15 -0.63 -27.70
N ALA A 64 14.77 -1.53 -28.58
CA ALA A 64 13.93 -1.26 -29.75
C ALA A 64 12.62 -2.05 -29.69
N ALA A 65 11.64 -1.63 -30.50
CA ALA A 65 10.41 -2.40 -30.69
C ALA A 65 10.75 -3.78 -31.29
N GLY A 66 10.26 -4.84 -30.64
CA GLY A 66 10.56 -6.23 -30.97
C GLY A 66 11.58 -6.89 -30.03
N ASP A 67 12.29 -6.11 -29.20
CA ASP A 67 13.24 -6.67 -28.25
C ASP A 67 12.56 -7.35 -27.06
N ARG A 68 13.18 -8.41 -26.55
CA ARG A 68 12.79 -9.05 -25.29
C ARG A 68 13.60 -8.47 -24.14
N VAL A 69 12.92 -8.15 -23.06
CA VAL A 69 13.53 -7.59 -21.86
C VAL A 69 13.26 -8.48 -20.64
N ALA A 70 14.22 -8.54 -19.72
CA ALA A 70 14.07 -9.16 -18.41
C ALA A 70 13.65 -8.13 -17.35
N VAL A 71 13.17 -8.61 -16.20
CA VAL A 71 12.92 -7.76 -15.03
C VAL A 71 14.23 -7.05 -14.63
N ASP A 72 14.15 -5.78 -14.26
CA ASP A 72 15.26 -4.91 -13.87
C ASP A 72 16.32 -4.69 -14.96
N GLN A 73 16.02 -5.04 -16.22
CA GLN A 73 16.89 -4.71 -17.34
C GLN A 73 16.84 -3.21 -17.61
N PHE A 74 18.02 -2.61 -17.84
CA PHE A 74 18.15 -1.21 -18.27
C PHE A 74 17.46 -1.00 -19.63
N LEU A 75 16.65 0.05 -19.73
CA LEU A 75 15.89 0.38 -20.94
C LEU A 75 16.36 1.69 -21.58
N LEU A 76 16.41 2.75 -20.79
CA LEU A 76 16.84 4.07 -21.23
C LEU A 76 17.28 4.92 -20.03
N ASP A 77 18.03 5.96 -20.31
CA ASP A 77 18.34 7.04 -19.37
C ASP A 77 18.03 8.41 -19.96
N MET A 78 17.84 9.37 -19.07
CA MET A 78 17.52 10.75 -19.37
C MET A 78 18.49 11.65 -18.63
N ASN A 79 18.77 12.82 -19.18
CA ASN A 79 19.64 13.79 -18.53
C ASN A 79 19.00 14.29 -17.22
N SER A 80 19.55 13.87 -16.09
CA SER A 80 19.14 14.25 -14.73
C SER A 80 20.00 15.33 -14.11
N THR A 81 21.02 15.84 -14.79
CA THR A 81 22.04 16.74 -14.22
C THR A 81 21.42 17.94 -13.49
N ALA A 82 20.36 18.54 -14.06
CA ALA A 82 19.66 19.67 -13.45
C ALA A 82 18.84 19.26 -12.21
N ALA A 83 18.16 18.11 -12.27
CA ALA A 83 17.38 17.58 -11.15
C ALA A 83 18.29 17.13 -9.99
N GLU A 84 19.43 16.50 -10.30
CA GLU A 84 20.47 16.12 -9.34
C GLU A 84 21.09 17.35 -8.68
N ALA A 85 21.44 18.37 -9.45
CA ALA A 85 21.97 19.62 -8.91
C ALA A 85 20.96 20.31 -7.98
N GLN A 86 19.67 20.30 -8.34
CA GLN A 86 18.61 20.85 -7.51
C GLN A 86 18.40 20.05 -6.23
N LEU A 87 18.40 18.71 -6.30
CA LEU A 87 18.32 17.83 -5.15
C LEU A 87 19.52 18.05 -4.21
N ALA A 88 20.74 18.11 -4.75
CA ALA A 88 21.94 18.36 -3.96
C ALA A 88 21.91 19.74 -3.28
N GLN A 89 21.42 20.77 -3.98
CA GLN A 89 21.23 22.10 -3.39
C GLN A 89 20.20 22.06 -2.26
N GLN A 90 19.08 21.36 -2.44
CA GLN A 90 18.04 21.22 -1.43
C GLN A 90 18.57 20.48 -0.19
N GLN A 91 19.24 19.35 -0.39
CA GLN A 91 19.89 18.58 0.69
C GLN A 91 20.93 19.43 1.44
N GLN A 92 21.72 20.23 0.74
CA GLN A 92 22.68 21.14 1.38
C GLN A 92 21.98 22.23 2.20
N GLN A 93 20.86 22.77 1.71
CA GLN A 93 20.07 23.76 2.46
C GLN A 93 19.45 23.14 3.73
N GLN A 94 18.95 21.91 3.64
CA GLN A 94 18.46 21.18 4.81
C GLN A 94 19.57 20.86 5.80
N ALA A 95 20.72 20.38 5.33
CA ALA A 95 21.88 20.09 6.16
C ALA A 95 22.39 21.35 6.88
N ASN A 96 22.46 22.49 6.19
CA ASN A 96 22.82 23.76 6.79
C ASN A 96 21.77 24.21 7.82
N ALA A 97 20.48 24.13 7.48
CA ALA A 97 19.40 24.48 8.41
C ALA A 97 19.39 23.60 9.67
N GLN A 98 19.67 22.30 9.52
CA GLN A 98 19.81 21.37 10.64
C GLN A 98 21.04 21.72 11.50
N ALA A 99 22.19 21.98 10.86
CA ALA A 99 23.40 22.38 11.57
C ALA A 99 23.20 23.69 12.36
N ASP A 100 22.58 24.70 11.74
CA ASP A 100 22.27 25.98 12.37
C ASP A 100 21.30 25.79 13.55
N ALA A 101 20.28 24.95 13.41
CA ALA A 101 19.32 24.66 14.47
C ALA A 101 19.96 23.91 15.65
N VAL A 102 20.84 22.94 15.39
CA VAL A 102 21.60 22.23 16.42
C VAL A 102 22.56 23.18 17.14
N GLN A 103 23.32 24.01 16.40
CA GLN A 103 24.20 25.01 16.99
C GLN A 103 23.43 26.00 17.88
N ALA A 104 22.25 26.45 17.46
CA ALA A 104 21.40 27.30 18.28
C ALA A 104 20.90 26.59 19.55
N ALA A 105 20.53 25.31 19.46
CA ALA A 105 20.12 24.50 20.60
C ALA A 105 21.26 24.26 21.60
N GLU A 106 22.45 23.95 21.12
CA GLU A 106 23.66 23.80 21.94
C GLU A 106 24.04 25.12 22.62
N ALA A 107 23.99 26.24 21.91
CA ALA A 107 24.24 27.56 22.47
C ALA A 107 23.24 27.91 23.59
N ALA A 108 21.95 27.64 23.38
CA ALA A 108 20.91 27.86 24.40
C ALA A 108 21.12 26.93 25.62
N GLN A 109 21.51 25.68 25.40
CA GLN A 109 21.81 24.73 26.47
C GLN A 109 23.06 25.15 27.26
N ALA A 110 24.10 25.65 26.59
CA ALA A 110 25.31 26.14 27.23
C ALA A 110 25.01 27.34 28.15
N GLN A 111 24.15 28.27 27.71
CA GLN A 111 23.69 29.40 28.54
C GLN A 111 22.94 28.92 29.79
N LEU A 112 22.02 27.96 29.64
CA LEU A 112 21.30 27.36 30.78
C LEU A 112 22.26 26.70 31.77
N ASN A 113 23.24 25.93 31.27
CA ASN A 113 24.24 25.26 32.11
C ASN A 113 25.11 26.27 32.86
N ALA A 114 25.55 27.34 32.19
CA ALA A 114 26.35 28.40 32.82
C ALA A 114 25.60 29.08 33.99
N VAL A 115 24.34 29.46 33.80
CA VAL A 115 23.51 30.07 34.86
C VAL A 115 23.25 29.07 35.99
N ARG A 116 22.95 27.81 35.65
CA ARG A 116 22.75 26.75 36.65
C ARG A 116 23.99 26.56 37.52
N ASP A 117 25.17 26.54 36.92
CA ASP A 117 26.42 26.40 37.65
C ASP A 117 26.74 27.63 38.52
N GLN A 118 26.39 28.83 38.08
CA GLN A 118 26.52 30.04 38.90
C GLN A 118 25.59 30.01 40.12
N ILE A 119 24.35 29.54 39.96
CA ILE A 119 23.40 29.38 41.05
C ILE A 119 23.89 28.32 42.04
N ASN A 120 24.31 27.15 41.54
CA ASN A 120 24.80 26.05 42.38
C ASN A 120 26.05 26.43 43.18
N ARG A 121 26.95 27.23 42.59
CA ARG A 121 28.15 27.74 43.26
C ARG A 121 27.90 28.95 44.16
N GLY A 122 26.67 29.49 44.18
CA GLY A 122 26.36 30.74 44.89
C GLY A 122 27.06 31.98 44.31
N THR A 123 27.61 31.88 43.10
CA THR A 123 28.33 32.97 42.41
C THR A 123 27.43 33.78 41.48
N TYR A 124 26.15 33.43 41.38
CA TYR A 124 25.18 34.25 40.65
C TYR A 124 25.14 35.66 41.26
N PRO A 125 25.29 36.75 40.46
CA PRO A 125 25.57 38.09 40.99
C PRO A 125 24.62 38.57 42.08
N ALA A 126 23.30 38.41 41.89
CA ALA A 126 22.31 38.83 42.88
C ALA A 126 22.36 37.99 44.16
N ILE A 127 22.60 36.67 44.05
CA ILE A 127 22.73 35.77 45.21
C ILE A 127 24.00 36.08 45.99
N ALA A 128 25.13 36.28 45.30
CA ALA A 128 26.40 36.62 45.91
C ALA A 128 26.34 37.96 46.68
N GLN A 129 25.68 38.98 46.10
CA GLN A 129 25.45 40.26 46.76
C GLN A 129 24.54 40.13 47.99
N ALA A 130 23.41 39.44 47.87
CA ALA A 130 22.49 39.25 48.98
C ALA A 130 23.12 38.40 50.10
N GLN A 131 23.95 37.40 49.76
CA GLN A 131 24.68 36.61 50.75
C GLN A 131 25.72 37.46 51.50
N SER A 132 26.40 38.38 50.82
CA SER A 132 27.30 39.35 51.47
C SER A 132 26.53 40.24 52.45
N ALA A 133 25.34 40.70 52.09
CA ALA A 133 24.47 41.48 52.97
C ALA A 133 24.02 40.68 54.20
N VAL A 134 23.65 39.41 54.04
CA VAL A 134 23.35 38.51 55.17
C VAL A 134 24.55 38.34 56.08
N ASN A 135 25.76 38.14 55.53
CA ASN A 135 26.98 37.98 56.34
C ASN A 135 27.28 39.26 57.14
N GLN A 136 27.07 40.44 56.56
CA GLN A 136 27.25 41.73 57.26
C GLN A 136 26.19 41.93 58.35
N ALA A 137 24.92 41.63 58.05
CA ALA A 137 23.82 41.74 59.02
C ALA A 137 23.98 40.74 60.18
N GLN A 138 24.45 39.53 59.91
CA GLN A 138 24.76 38.53 60.92
C GLN A 138 25.88 39.01 61.85
N ALA A 139 26.98 39.54 61.28
CA ALA A 139 28.07 40.09 62.08
C ALA A 139 27.62 41.27 62.97
N ALA A 140 26.72 42.13 62.48
CA ALA A 140 26.13 43.21 63.25
C ALA A 140 25.21 42.71 64.38
N TYR A 141 24.41 41.67 64.12
CA TYR A 141 23.59 41.01 65.14
C TYR A 141 24.45 40.36 66.22
N ASP A 142 25.47 39.58 65.84
CA ASP A 142 26.38 38.92 66.77
C ASP A 142 27.10 39.95 67.67
N ALA A 143 27.51 41.09 67.11
CA ALA A 143 28.10 42.20 67.87
C ALA A 143 27.10 42.85 68.85
N ALA A 144 25.84 43.04 68.44
CA ALA A 144 24.79 43.61 69.29
C ALA A 144 24.44 42.68 70.48
N VAL A 145 24.42 41.36 70.24
CA VAL A 145 24.19 40.35 71.29
C VAL A 145 25.40 40.21 72.22
N ALA A 146 26.63 40.22 71.69
CA ALA A 146 27.84 40.22 72.51
C ALA A 146 27.92 41.46 73.45
N GLY A 147 27.40 42.60 73.00
CA GLY A 147 27.22 43.80 73.81
C GLY A 147 26.33 43.59 75.05
N GLN A 148 25.30 42.73 74.99
CA GLN A 148 24.49 42.37 76.16
C GLN A 148 25.30 41.56 77.20
N GLY A 149 26.24 40.71 76.75
CA GLY A 149 27.09 39.89 77.63
C GLY A 149 28.15 40.69 78.38
N ALA A 150 28.73 41.71 77.75
CA ALA A 150 29.74 42.57 78.38
C ALA A 150 29.16 43.47 79.49
N VAL A 151 27.93 43.94 79.33
CA VAL A 151 27.25 44.79 80.33
C VAL A 151 26.91 44.01 81.60
N ALA A 152 26.63 42.70 81.50
CA ALA A 152 26.41 41.82 82.65
C ALA A 152 27.69 41.54 83.46
N MET A 153 28.85 41.43 82.79
CA MET A 153 30.15 41.30 83.45
C MET A 153 30.62 42.61 84.09
N ASP A 154 30.43 43.77 83.44
CA ASP A 154 30.89 45.05 84.00
C ASP A 154 30.04 45.53 85.19
N ALA A 155 28.75 45.16 85.24
CA ALA A 155 27.89 45.38 86.39
C ALA A 155 28.35 44.63 87.65
N SER A 156 28.83 43.38 87.50
CA SER A 156 29.38 42.59 88.62
C SER A 156 30.79 43.06 89.03
N VAL A 157 31.61 43.53 88.09
CA VAL A 157 32.95 44.08 88.37
C VAL A 157 32.90 45.46 89.03
N ASN A 158 31.96 46.33 88.67
CA ASN A 158 31.77 47.63 89.34
C ASN A 158 31.16 47.50 90.74
N GLN A 159 30.41 46.43 91.01
CA GLN A 159 29.99 46.08 92.38
C GLN A 159 31.20 45.69 93.26
N ILE A 160 32.19 45.00 92.69
CA ILE A 160 33.44 44.63 93.39
C ILE A 160 34.36 45.84 93.57
N LYS A 161 34.47 46.76 92.58
CA LYS A 161 35.26 48.00 92.71
C LYS A 161 34.73 48.94 93.79
N ARG A 162 33.41 49.03 93.99
CA ARG A 162 32.82 49.85 95.07
C ARG A 162 33.07 49.28 96.46
N PHE A 163 33.31 47.98 96.60
CA PHE A 163 33.65 47.36 97.89
C PHE A 163 35.14 47.49 98.24
N ILE A 164 36.02 47.82 97.26
CA ILE A 164 37.47 47.97 97.47
C ILE A 164 37.90 49.45 97.45
N GLY A 165 37.07 50.37 96.95
CA GLY A 165 37.39 51.80 96.82
C GLY A 165 37.45 52.61 98.12
N ASP A 166 36.89 52.13 99.23
CA ASP A 166 36.79 52.89 100.49
C ASP A 166 37.88 52.56 101.53
N ILE A 167 38.93 51.78 101.20
CA ILE A 167 39.95 51.36 102.20
C ILE A 167 41.40 51.82 101.93
N SER A 168 41.77 52.43 100.79
CA SER A 168 43.17 52.87 100.62
C SER A 168 43.32 54.32 100.17
N SER A 169 43.36 55.19 101.18
CA SER A 169 44.20 56.38 101.20
C SER A 169 45.67 56.07 100.87
N GLY A 170 46.34 56.92 100.09
CA GLY A 170 47.81 56.97 100.10
C GLY A 170 48.48 57.67 98.92
N GLY A 171 48.92 58.92 99.13
CA GLY A 171 50.11 59.59 98.54
C GLY A 171 50.14 59.80 97.03
N ALA A 172 50.14 61.02 96.46
CA ALA A 172 51.12 62.14 96.55
C ALA A 172 51.42 62.58 95.08
N PRO A 173 52.13 63.69 94.78
CA PRO A 173 52.10 65.04 95.33
C PRO A 173 51.66 66.10 94.26
N HIS A 174 51.41 67.31 94.75
CA HIS A 174 50.98 68.51 94.01
C HIS A 174 51.97 69.03 92.94
N PRO A 175 51.47 69.76 91.92
CA PRO A 175 52.09 70.99 91.43
C PRO A 175 51.45 72.24 92.07
N ALA A 176 52.27 73.29 92.20
CA ALA A 176 52.07 74.49 93.00
C ALA A 176 50.79 75.32 92.68
N PRO A 177 50.24 76.04 93.68
CA PRO A 177 48.92 76.66 93.60
C PRO A 177 48.95 78.05 92.95
N GLN A 178 47.94 78.32 92.12
CA GLN A 178 47.58 79.68 91.74
C GLN A 178 46.70 80.31 92.85
N PRO A 179 46.83 81.61 93.14
CA PRO A 179 46.03 82.26 94.18
C PRO A 179 44.57 82.37 93.71
N VAL A 180 43.74 81.48 94.22
CA VAL A 180 42.27 81.58 94.17
C VAL A 180 41.79 82.45 95.36
N PRO A 181 40.72 83.25 95.19
CA PRO A 181 40.22 84.11 96.24
C PRO A 181 39.65 83.29 97.41
N VAL A 182 39.77 83.86 98.62
CA VAL A 182 39.16 83.44 99.89
C VAL A 182 37.92 82.54 99.73
N PRO A 183 37.94 81.30 100.25
CA PRO A 183 36.75 80.46 100.27
C PRO A 183 35.80 80.99 101.33
N VAL A 184 34.61 81.41 100.89
CA VAL A 184 33.43 81.46 101.75
C VAL A 184 33.25 80.09 102.41
N PRO A 185 32.91 80.00 103.71
CA PRO A 185 32.61 78.72 104.32
C PRO A 185 31.37 78.16 103.64
N VAL A 186 31.58 77.17 102.76
CA VAL A 186 30.50 76.32 102.28
C VAL A 186 29.95 75.57 103.49
N PRO A 187 28.64 75.61 103.75
CA PRO A 187 28.06 74.87 104.86
C PRO A 187 28.39 73.39 104.66
N VAL A 188 28.98 72.76 105.68
CA VAL A 188 29.12 71.30 105.68
C VAL A 188 27.68 70.75 105.70
N PRO A 189 27.26 70.00 104.66
CA PRO A 189 25.88 69.56 104.56
C PRO A 189 25.52 68.74 105.79
N SER A 190 24.34 69.02 106.38
CA SER A 190 23.82 68.26 107.51
C SER A 190 23.74 66.76 107.15
N PRO A 191 23.76 65.83 108.13
CA PRO A 191 23.68 64.39 107.87
C PRO A 191 22.51 64.01 106.94
N GLU A 192 21.39 64.75 107.02
CA GLU A 192 20.23 64.61 106.13
C GLU A 192 20.52 65.03 104.68
N GLN A 193 21.27 66.12 104.47
CA GLN A 193 21.64 66.57 103.12
C GLN A 193 22.64 65.62 102.44
N GLN A 194 23.53 64.98 103.20
CA GLN A 194 24.43 63.94 102.67
C GLN A 194 23.65 62.70 102.22
N GLN A 195 22.62 62.29 102.96
CA GLN A 195 21.75 61.17 102.58
C GLN A 195 20.95 61.47 101.29
N LEU A 196 20.41 62.68 101.13
CA LEU A 196 19.66 63.07 99.92
C LEU A 196 20.53 63.13 98.66
N ILE A 197 21.79 63.57 98.79
CA ILE A 197 22.75 63.55 97.68
C ILE A 197 23.11 62.10 97.30
N GLN A 198 23.36 61.25 98.31
CA GLN A 198 23.62 59.82 98.08
C GLN A 198 22.44 59.13 97.38
N GLN A 199 21.20 59.47 97.77
CA GLN A 199 19.98 58.92 97.18
C GLN A 199 19.80 59.36 95.72
N ARG A 200 20.05 60.64 95.38
CA ARG A 200 20.00 61.13 93.98
C ARG A 200 21.07 60.52 93.07
N ILE A 201 22.26 60.24 93.59
CA ILE A 201 23.32 59.57 92.81
C ILE A 201 22.89 58.14 92.48
N VAL A 202 22.35 57.40 93.45
CA VAL A 202 21.83 56.04 93.21
C VAL A 202 20.67 56.06 92.22
N GLU A 203 19.75 57.03 92.33
CA GLU A 203 18.61 57.19 91.42
C GLU A 203 19.06 57.55 89.98
N GLN A 204 20.06 58.42 89.84
CA GLN A 204 20.64 58.80 88.56
C GLN A 204 21.45 57.65 87.91
N GLU A 205 22.18 56.87 88.71
CA GLU A 205 22.87 55.65 88.25
C GLU A 205 21.88 54.55 87.84
N GLN A 206 20.81 54.34 88.61
CA GLN A 206 19.74 53.42 88.25
C GLN A 206 19.03 53.84 86.97
N ALA A 207 18.76 55.14 86.79
CA ALA A 207 18.20 55.69 85.57
C ALA A 207 19.16 55.53 84.37
N ALA A 208 20.48 55.75 84.56
CA ALA A 208 21.48 55.54 83.53
C ALA A 208 21.60 54.06 83.13
N GLN A 209 21.56 53.14 84.08
CA GLN A 209 21.56 51.69 83.82
C GLN A 209 20.28 51.25 83.10
N ALA A 210 19.11 51.74 83.52
CA ALA A 210 17.84 51.45 82.85
C ALA A 210 17.83 51.99 81.40
N GLN A 211 18.33 53.20 81.17
CA GLN A 211 18.48 53.76 79.83
C GLN A 211 19.45 52.96 78.97
N GLN A 212 20.58 52.50 79.53
CA GLN A 212 21.57 51.68 78.83
C GLN A 212 21.02 50.28 78.48
N GLN A 213 20.21 49.68 79.37
CA GLN A 213 19.52 48.42 79.10
C GLN A 213 18.48 48.55 77.97
N VAL A 214 17.69 49.63 77.97
CA VAL A 214 16.72 49.91 76.89
C VAL A 214 17.45 50.18 75.56
N ALA A 215 18.55 50.93 75.58
CA ALA A 215 19.36 51.20 74.38
C ALA A 215 19.94 49.91 73.78
N THR A 216 20.38 48.97 74.63
CA THR A 216 20.94 47.69 74.20
C THR A 216 19.85 46.73 73.70
N GLN A 217 18.66 46.76 74.30
CA GLN A 217 17.50 46.01 73.78
C GLN A 217 17.03 46.55 72.43
N LEU A 218 17.00 47.88 72.26
CA LEU A 218 16.64 48.52 70.99
C LEU A 218 17.66 48.20 69.89
N SER A 219 18.97 48.18 70.21
CA SER A 219 20.02 47.84 69.23
C SER A 219 19.92 46.40 68.74
N VAL A 220 19.61 45.44 69.63
CA VAL A 220 19.40 44.04 69.24
C VAL A 220 18.14 43.88 68.38
N ALA A 221 17.05 44.56 68.73
CA ALA A 221 15.82 44.54 67.92
C ALA A 221 16.04 45.13 66.52
N GLN A 222 16.82 46.21 66.39
CA GLN A 222 17.19 46.79 65.09
C GLN A 222 18.09 45.85 64.28
N ALA A 223 19.07 45.20 64.91
CA ALA A 223 19.93 44.24 64.24
C ALA A 223 19.18 42.98 63.78
N GLU A 224 18.21 42.49 64.57
CA GLU A 224 17.33 41.38 64.17
C GLU A 224 16.45 41.77 62.97
N ALA A 225 15.89 42.99 62.97
CA ALA A 225 15.12 43.50 61.83
C ALA A 225 15.98 43.59 60.55
N ALA A 226 17.21 44.10 60.66
CA ALA A 226 18.15 44.17 59.55
C ALA A 226 18.56 42.78 59.02
N LEU A 227 18.77 41.80 59.92
CA LEU A 227 19.05 40.42 59.54
C LEU A 227 17.87 39.78 58.80
N ARG A 228 16.64 39.99 59.29
CA ARG A 228 15.42 39.51 58.64
C ARG A 228 15.25 40.10 57.23
N GLU A 229 15.53 41.39 57.07
CA GLU A 229 15.51 42.05 55.77
C GLU A 229 16.58 41.47 54.83
N ALA A 230 17.80 41.24 55.30
CA ALA A 230 18.86 40.64 54.50
C ALA A 230 18.49 39.22 54.03
N TYR A 231 17.85 38.41 54.87
CA TYR A 231 17.32 37.10 54.47
C TYR A 231 16.20 37.21 53.44
N ALA A 232 15.29 38.18 53.58
CA ALA A 232 14.26 38.43 52.59
C ALA A 232 14.85 38.84 51.22
N GLN A 233 15.90 39.67 51.23
CA GLN A 233 16.62 40.04 50.01
C GLN A 233 17.31 38.83 49.34
N LEU A 234 17.87 37.91 50.13
CA LEU A 234 18.44 36.65 49.61
C LEU A 234 17.38 35.76 48.97
N ASP A 235 16.18 35.67 49.55
CA ASP A 235 15.07 34.90 48.98
C ASP A 235 14.58 35.47 47.64
N VAL A 236 14.46 36.80 47.56
CA VAL A 236 14.14 37.49 46.30
C VAL A 236 15.22 37.24 45.25
N ALA A 237 16.50 37.33 45.61
CA ALA A 237 17.61 37.06 44.69
C ALA A 237 17.61 35.61 44.18
N ARG A 238 17.29 34.63 45.04
CA ARG A 238 17.13 33.23 44.64
C ARG A 238 15.95 33.02 43.70
N THR A 239 14.83 33.69 43.96
CA THR A 239 13.64 33.63 43.11
C THR A 239 13.90 34.23 41.73
N GLN A 240 14.60 35.36 41.65
CA GLN A 240 15.00 35.97 40.38
C GLN A 240 15.90 35.04 39.56
N ALA A 241 16.91 34.46 40.20
CA ALA A 241 17.80 33.50 39.54
C ALA A 241 17.06 32.25 39.06
N ALA A 242 16.08 31.77 39.84
CA ALA A 242 15.21 30.66 39.46
C ALA A 242 14.35 30.97 38.24
N GLN A 243 13.78 32.18 38.17
CA GLN A 243 12.98 32.63 37.02
C GLN A 243 13.81 32.72 35.73
N GLU A 244 15.03 33.27 35.81
CA GLU A 244 15.95 33.35 34.67
C GLU A 244 16.33 31.96 34.17
N ARG A 245 16.72 31.06 35.08
CA ARG A 245 17.00 29.65 34.75
C ARG A 245 15.80 29.01 34.06
N ASP A 246 14.58 29.21 34.57
CA ASP A 246 13.38 28.58 33.99
C ASP A 246 13.04 29.17 32.62
N GLN A 247 13.32 30.45 32.39
CA GLN A 247 13.22 31.07 31.06
C GLN A 247 14.23 30.46 30.08
N LEU A 248 15.50 30.36 30.46
CA LEU A 248 16.54 29.73 29.64
C LEU A 248 16.25 28.25 29.38
N LYS A 249 15.66 27.56 30.35
CA LYS A 249 15.21 26.17 30.19
C LYS A 249 14.18 26.04 29.09
N ARG A 250 13.14 26.89 29.10
CA ARG A 250 12.11 26.90 28.04
C ARG A 250 12.70 27.26 26.69
N GLN A 251 13.66 28.19 26.65
CA GLN A 251 14.35 28.57 25.42
C GLN A 251 15.16 27.41 24.85
N ALA A 252 15.97 26.73 25.66
CA ALA A 252 16.74 25.55 25.25
C ALA A 252 15.82 24.43 24.76
N GLU A 253 14.74 24.14 25.48
CA GLU A 253 13.75 23.14 25.07
C GLU A 253 13.05 23.50 23.76
N SER A 254 12.74 24.79 23.53
CA SER A 254 12.19 25.23 22.25
C SER A 254 13.20 25.13 21.10
N ALA A 255 14.48 25.40 21.35
CA ALA A 255 15.54 25.28 20.35
C ALA A 255 15.78 23.82 19.97
N TRP A 256 15.81 22.90 20.94
CA TRP A 256 15.89 21.45 20.68
C TRP A 256 14.69 20.95 19.87
N ARG A 257 13.46 21.42 20.19
CA ARG A 257 12.28 21.08 19.37
C ARG A 257 12.39 21.60 17.94
N GLN A 258 12.98 22.77 17.72
CA GLN A 258 13.20 23.29 16.37
C GLN A 258 14.26 22.48 15.62
N ALA A 259 15.34 22.08 16.28
CA ALA A 259 16.36 21.21 15.70
C ALA A 259 15.79 19.82 15.31
N GLU A 260 14.96 19.24 16.18
CA GLU A 260 14.26 17.98 15.92
C GLU A 260 13.29 18.09 14.73
N MET A 261 12.57 19.21 14.58
CA MET A 261 11.72 19.43 13.41
C MET A 261 12.54 19.60 12.13
N ALA A 262 13.69 20.28 12.20
CA ALA A 262 14.57 20.46 11.06
C ALA A 262 15.19 19.13 10.60
N SER A 263 15.53 18.21 11.51
CA SER A 263 16.03 16.87 11.17
C SER A 263 14.94 15.95 10.60
N ASN A 264 13.68 16.17 10.98
CA ASN A 264 12.55 15.37 10.53
C ASN A 264 11.81 15.96 9.31
N ALA A 265 12.33 17.04 8.72
CA ALA A 265 11.75 17.67 7.54
C ALA A 265 12.02 16.82 6.29
N THR A 266 11.15 15.84 6.01
CA THR A 266 11.21 15.03 4.77
C THR A 266 10.71 15.86 3.58
N GLY A 267 11.60 16.66 2.98
CA GLY A 267 11.28 17.59 1.88
C GLY A 267 11.64 17.12 0.46
N ASP A 268 12.35 15.99 0.32
CA ASP A 268 13.10 15.71 -0.92
C ASP A 268 12.48 14.62 -1.80
N GLY A 269 11.46 13.91 -1.32
CA GLY A 269 10.95 12.70 -1.99
C GLY A 269 10.45 12.89 -3.43
N ALA A 270 9.95 14.07 -3.78
CA ALA A 270 9.52 14.35 -5.16
C ALA A 270 10.72 14.54 -6.12
N LEU A 271 11.77 15.22 -5.66
CA LEU A 271 13.01 15.43 -6.42
C LEU A 271 13.84 14.15 -6.47
N GLU A 272 13.89 13.38 -5.39
CA GLU A 272 14.47 12.03 -5.37
C GLU A 272 13.77 11.11 -6.36
N TYR A 273 12.43 11.11 -6.39
CA TYR A 273 11.68 10.34 -7.38
C TYR A 273 11.97 10.81 -8.81
N GLN A 274 12.09 12.12 -9.05
CA GLN A 274 12.48 12.65 -10.36
C GLN A 274 13.87 12.15 -10.77
N VAL A 275 14.88 12.25 -9.91
CA VAL A 275 16.24 11.74 -10.19
C VAL A 275 16.23 10.24 -10.44
N GLN A 276 15.51 9.46 -9.63
CA GLN A 276 15.39 8.01 -9.82
C GLN A 276 14.66 7.67 -11.13
N SER A 277 13.66 8.45 -11.52
CA SER A 277 12.92 8.27 -12.77
C SER A 277 13.72 8.65 -14.03
N ALA A 278 14.93 9.18 -13.87
CA ALA A 278 15.83 9.47 -14.98
C ALA A 278 16.41 8.20 -15.60
N THR A 279 16.62 7.16 -14.80
CA THR A 279 17.04 5.85 -15.30
C THR A 279 15.86 4.90 -15.25
N VAL A 280 15.44 4.42 -16.40
CA VAL A 280 14.24 3.59 -16.53
C VAL A 280 14.64 2.13 -16.72
N TYR A 281 14.18 1.31 -15.79
CA TYR A 281 14.36 -0.15 -15.81
C TYR A 281 13.03 -0.85 -16.10
N ALA A 282 13.10 -2.07 -16.64
CA ALA A 282 11.94 -2.89 -16.93
C ALA A 282 11.28 -3.41 -15.63
N PRO A 283 10.02 -3.02 -15.32
CA PRO A 283 9.33 -3.49 -14.12
C PRO A 283 8.86 -4.95 -14.27
N MET A 284 8.83 -5.48 -15.49
CA MET A 284 8.48 -6.86 -15.80
C MET A 284 9.24 -7.35 -17.04
N GLY A 285 9.47 -8.66 -17.11
CA GLY A 285 9.98 -9.28 -18.32
C GLY A 285 8.89 -9.40 -19.39
N GLY A 286 9.26 -9.26 -20.65
CA GLY A 286 8.30 -9.29 -21.75
C GLY A 286 8.87 -8.81 -23.09
N LEU A 287 7.97 -8.53 -24.03
CA LEU A 287 8.28 -7.99 -25.35
C LEU A 287 8.04 -6.48 -25.37
N VAL A 288 8.96 -5.71 -25.94
CA VAL A 288 8.78 -4.27 -26.17
C VAL A 288 7.97 -4.09 -27.46
N THR A 289 6.74 -3.57 -27.35
CA THR A 289 5.85 -3.39 -28.53
C THR A 289 5.99 -2.03 -29.18
N SER A 290 6.28 -1.00 -28.41
CA SER A 290 6.50 0.36 -28.91
C SER A 290 7.54 1.06 -28.07
N VAL A 291 8.40 1.82 -28.73
CA VAL A 291 9.30 2.80 -28.12
C VAL A 291 8.94 4.14 -28.74
N ASP A 292 8.40 5.03 -27.92
CA ASP A 292 7.80 6.31 -28.33
C ASP A 292 8.78 7.48 -28.19
N VAL A 293 10.06 7.18 -27.89
CA VAL A 293 11.15 8.14 -27.69
C VAL A 293 12.42 7.72 -28.41
N LYS A 294 13.25 8.71 -28.76
CA LYS A 294 14.59 8.51 -29.28
C LYS A 294 15.60 9.34 -28.49
N GLU A 295 16.88 9.01 -28.64
CA GLU A 295 17.97 9.85 -28.15
C GLU A 295 17.81 11.28 -28.68
N GLY A 296 17.87 12.26 -27.78
CA GLY A 296 17.62 13.67 -28.07
C GLY A 296 16.16 14.14 -27.94
N ASP A 297 15.20 13.24 -27.77
CA ASP A 297 13.79 13.63 -27.58
C ASP A 297 13.52 14.06 -26.14
N VAL A 298 12.53 14.96 -25.98
CA VAL A 298 11.96 15.33 -24.68
C VAL A 298 10.56 14.72 -24.56
N PRO A 299 10.39 13.62 -23.80
CA PRO A 299 9.14 12.87 -23.77
C PRO A 299 7.98 13.64 -23.14
N GLN A 300 6.78 13.44 -23.69
CA GLN A 300 5.52 13.98 -23.18
C GLN A 300 4.74 12.87 -22.44
N GLY A 301 5.38 12.25 -21.46
CA GLY A 301 4.76 11.25 -20.60
C GLY A 301 5.09 9.81 -21.00
N LYS A 302 4.64 9.30 -22.14
CA LYS A 302 4.84 7.89 -22.54
C LYS A 302 6.24 7.66 -23.12
N LEU A 303 6.94 6.65 -22.60
CA LEU A 303 8.27 6.24 -23.07
C LEU A 303 8.19 5.01 -23.98
N LEU A 304 7.65 3.92 -23.45
CA LEU A 304 7.58 2.64 -24.14
C LEU A 304 6.49 1.74 -23.55
N THR A 305 6.13 0.69 -24.27
CA THR A 305 5.16 -0.33 -23.83
C THR A 305 5.81 -1.70 -23.80
N ILE A 306 5.70 -2.37 -22.65
CA ILE A 306 6.13 -3.76 -22.45
C ILE A 306 4.87 -4.61 -22.30
N VAL A 307 4.85 -5.77 -22.96
CA VAL A 307 3.77 -6.74 -22.86
C VAL A 307 4.28 -8.09 -22.37
N ASP A 308 3.48 -8.74 -21.54
CA ASP A 308 3.73 -10.11 -21.08
C ASP A 308 3.18 -11.07 -22.13
N ASP A 309 4.09 -11.69 -22.89
CA ASP A 309 3.77 -12.66 -23.93
C ASP A 309 3.86 -14.13 -23.45
N SER A 310 4.14 -14.36 -22.16
CA SER A 310 4.14 -15.71 -21.58
C SER A 310 2.76 -16.35 -21.62
N ARG A 311 1.71 -15.53 -21.52
CA ARG A 311 0.31 -15.93 -21.58
C ARG A 311 -0.43 -15.07 -22.60
N LEU A 312 -0.88 -15.72 -23.67
CA LEU A 312 -1.62 -15.09 -24.75
C LEU A 312 -3.12 -15.37 -24.57
N LEU A 313 -3.92 -14.33 -24.74
CA LEU A 313 -5.37 -14.38 -24.66
C LEU A 313 -5.95 -13.96 -26.02
N ILE A 314 -6.84 -14.76 -26.58
CA ILE A 314 -7.67 -14.34 -27.70
C ILE A 314 -8.90 -13.67 -27.10
N ARG A 315 -9.02 -12.36 -27.32
CA ARG A 315 -10.21 -11.61 -26.93
C ARG A 315 -11.20 -11.68 -28.08
N THR A 316 -12.39 -12.17 -27.79
CA THR A 316 -13.46 -12.32 -28.77
C THR A 316 -14.78 -11.86 -28.19
N GLN A 317 -15.79 -11.73 -29.04
CA GLN A 317 -17.13 -11.28 -28.70
C GLN A 317 -18.14 -12.32 -29.19
N VAL A 318 -19.02 -12.76 -28.30
CA VAL A 318 -20.03 -13.79 -28.58
C VAL A 318 -21.42 -13.22 -28.44
N ARG A 319 -22.35 -13.64 -29.30
CA ARG A 319 -23.75 -13.16 -29.25
C ARG A 319 -24.47 -13.71 -28.02
N GLU A 320 -25.42 -12.95 -27.50
CA GLU A 320 -26.26 -13.36 -26.36
C GLU A 320 -26.93 -14.73 -26.56
N VAL A 321 -27.39 -15.04 -27.77
CA VAL A 321 -28.06 -16.31 -28.11
C VAL A 321 -27.17 -17.53 -27.95
N ASP A 322 -25.85 -17.35 -28.08
CA ASP A 322 -24.86 -18.41 -28.10
C ASP A 322 -24.24 -18.63 -26.69
N MET A 323 -24.40 -17.66 -25.78
CA MET A 323 -23.81 -17.65 -24.43
C MET A 323 -24.22 -18.82 -23.51
N PRO A 324 -25.48 -19.29 -23.48
CA PRO A 324 -25.87 -20.39 -22.60
C PRO A 324 -25.09 -21.69 -22.86
N ASN A 325 -24.57 -21.87 -24.08
CA ASN A 325 -23.86 -23.06 -24.51
C ASN A 325 -22.35 -22.99 -24.24
N ILE A 326 -21.83 -21.81 -23.85
CA ILE A 326 -20.41 -21.60 -23.59
C ILE A 326 -20.15 -21.60 -22.08
N LYS A 327 -19.14 -22.37 -21.67
CA LYS A 327 -18.70 -22.54 -20.28
C LYS A 327 -17.20 -22.30 -20.19
N THR A 328 -16.77 -21.79 -19.04
CA THR A 328 -15.34 -21.68 -18.73
C THR A 328 -14.72 -23.09 -18.77
N GLY A 329 -13.60 -23.23 -19.47
CA GLY A 329 -12.89 -24.50 -19.67
C GLY A 329 -13.19 -25.21 -21.00
N ASN A 330 -14.20 -24.77 -21.78
CA ASN A 330 -14.45 -25.31 -23.12
C ASN A 330 -13.18 -25.28 -23.95
N ARG A 331 -12.94 -26.35 -24.70
CA ARG A 331 -11.81 -26.45 -25.63
C ARG A 331 -12.09 -25.56 -26.84
N VAL A 332 -11.04 -24.89 -27.31
CA VAL A 332 -11.10 -24.04 -28.47
C VAL A 332 -10.03 -24.48 -29.46
N THR A 333 -10.37 -24.60 -30.73
CA THR A 333 -9.41 -24.68 -31.83
C THR A 333 -9.42 -23.34 -32.56
N PHE A 334 -8.26 -22.83 -32.99
CA PHE A 334 -8.23 -21.56 -33.70
C PHE A 334 -7.11 -21.53 -34.74
N THR A 335 -7.32 -20.69 -35.75
CA THR A 335 -6.31 -20.35 -36.75
C THR A 335 -6.02 -18.86 -36.68
N SER A 336 -4.76 -18.48 -36.94
CA SER A 336 -4.38 -17.07 -37.10
C SER A 336 -4.04 -16.77 -38.55
N THR A 337 -4.42 -15.59 -39.01
CA THR A 337 -4.09 -15.11 -40.36
C THR A 337 -2.57 -15.12 -40.61
N ALA A 338 -1.76 -14.91 -39.57
CA ALA A 338 -0.30 -14.89 -39.68
C ALA A 338 0.32 -16.29 -39.92
N THR A 339 -0.34 -17.34 -39.45
CA THR A 339 0.18 -18.72 -39.46
C THR A 339 -0.49 -19.61 -40.52
N GLY A 340 -1.47 -19.08 -41.25
CA GLY A 340 -2.20 -19.80 -42.29
C GLY A 340 -3.02 -20.97 -41.72
N PRO A 341 -2.91 -22.19 -42.29
CA PRO A 341 -3.75 -23.33 -41.93
C PRO A 341 -3.33 -24.04 -40.63
N LYS A 342 -2.26 -23.59 -39.96
CA LYS A 342 -1.83 -24.19 -38.69
C LYS A 342 -2.90 -23.95 -37.62
N GLU A 343 -3.42 -25.04 -37.06
CA GLU A 343 -4.36 -25.00 -35.95
C GLU A 343 -3.62 -24.91 -34.62
N PHE A 344 -4.19 -24.10 -33.72
CA PHE A 344 -3.74 -23.92 -32.36
C PHE A 344 -4.87 -24.28 -31.39
N ALA A 345 -4.48 -24.72 -30.19
CA ALA A 345 -5.43 -25.06 -29.15
C ALA A 345 -5.54 -23.93 -28.13
N GLY A 346 -6.73 -23.75 -27.58
CA GLY A 346 -7.00 -22.85 -26.48
C GLY A 346 -8.10 -23.36 -25.57
N ARG A 347 -8.36 -22.61 -24.50
CA ARG A 347 -9.48 -22.86 -23.59
C ARG A 347 -10.16 -21.57 -23.19
N VAL A 348 -11.48 -21.60 -23.08
CA VAL A 348 -12.24 -20.46 -22.55
C VAL A 348 -11.79 -20.22 -21.10
N SER A 349 -11.17 -19.08 -20.85
CA SER A 349 -10.60 -18.74 -19.53
C SER A 349 -11.51 -17.82 -18.73
N TRP A 350 -12.27 -16.96 -19.42
CA TRP A 350 -13.19 -16.02 -18.79
C TRP A 350 -14.32 -15.64 -19.75
N ILE A 351 -15.49 -15.39 -19.18
CA ILE A 351 -16.70 -15.00 -19.89
C ILE A 351 -17.25 -13.78 -19.16
N SER A 352 -17.45 -12.67 -19.89
CA SER A 352 -17.99 -11.45 -19.30
C SER A 352 -19.44 -11.66 -18.86
N PRO A 353 -19.81 -11.28 -17.62
CA PRO A 353 -21.21 -11.23 -17.20
C PRO A 353 -21.95 -9.99 -17.74
N VAL A 354 -21.22 -9.05 -18.36
CA VAL A 354 -21.76 -7.80 -18.90
C VAL A 354 -21.60 -7.77 -20.42
N GLY A 355 -22.71 -7.56 -21.12
CA GLY A 355 -22.71 -7.35 -22.56
C GLY A 355 -22.20 -5.96 -22.93
N ALA A 356 -21.48 -5.87 -24.04
CA ALA A 356 -21.05 -4.65 -24.69
C ALA A 356 -21.75 -4.50 -26.05
N PRO A 357 -21.99 -3.27 -26.54
CA PRO A 357 -22.38 -3.08 -27.93
C PRO A 357 -21.28 -3.65 -28.84
N GLY A 358 -21.65 -4.45 -29.84
CA GLY A 358 -20.69 -4.96 -30.82
C GLY A 358 -19.93 -3.84 -31.52
N GLU A 359 -18.62 -4.00 -31.72
CA GLU A 359 -17.82 -3.04 -32.47
C GLU A 359 -18.24 -3.03 -33.95
N GLY A 360 -18.96 -1.98 -34.39
CA GLY A 360 -19.32 -1.81 -35.80
C GLY A 360 -20.56 -0.97 -36.10
N ASP A 361 -21.50 -0.81 -35.16
CA ASP A 361 -22.77 -0.12 -35.44
C ASP A 361 -22.92 1.20 -34.69
N GLN A 362 -22.59 2.30 -35.37
CA GLN A 362 -23.14 3.62 -35.04
C GLN A 362 -24.54 3.80 -35.64
N GLN A 363 -25.45 2.81 -35.56
CA GLN A 363 -26.87 3.08 -35.84
C GLN A 363 -27.83 1.99 -35.33
N ALA A 364 -28.64 2.37 -34.34
CA ALA A 364 -29.98 1.86 -33.99
C ALA A 364 -30.22 0.35 -33.70
N ASN A 365 -29.31 -0.58 -33.97
CA ASN A 365 -29.46 -2.00 -33.63
C ASN A 365 -28.12 -2.62 -33.19
N ALA A 366 -27.56 -2.12 -32.08
CA ALA A 366 -26.39 -2.75 -31.47
C ALA A 366 -26.78 -4.14 -30.97
N SER A 367 -26.38 -5.19 -31.69
CA SER A 367 -26.51 -6.56 -31.22
C SER A 367 -25.66 -6.71 -29.96
N VAL A 368 -26.25 -7.22 -28.88
CA VAL A 368 -25.56 -7.38 -27.59
C VAL A 368 -24.53 -8.49 -27.72
N MET A 369 -23.26 -8.13 -27.56
CA MET A 369 -22.14 -9.06 -27.59
C MET A 369 -21.53 -9.20 -26.19
N PHE A 370 -21.07 -10.38 -25.85
CA PHE A 370 -20.43 -10.67 -24.58
C PHE A 370 -18.94 -10.95 -24.83
N PRO A 371 -18.03 -10.16 -24.25
CA PRO A 371 -16.60 -10.43 -24.31
C PRO A 371 -16.25 -11.78 -23.68
N VAL A 372 -15.42 -12.56 -24.35
CA VAL A 372 -14.90 -13.85 -23.90
C VAL A 372 -13.39 -13.87 -24.13
N ASP A 373 -12.65 -14.29 -23.10
CA ASP A 373 -11.20 -14.45 -23.18
C ASP A 373 -10.85 -15.94 -23.30
N ILE A 374 -10.18 -16.29 -24.39
CA ILE A 374 -9.71 -17.65 -24.65
C ILE A 374 -8.19 -17.67 -24.42
N GLU A 375 -7.72 -18.47 -23.47
CA GLU A 375 -6.29 -18.65 -23.24
C GLU A 375 -5.70 -19.62 -24.27
N VAL A 376 -4.59 -19.22 -24.89
CA VAL A 376 -3.84 -20.09 -25.82
C VAL A 376 -3.07 -21.15 -25.03
N THR A 377 -3.26 -22.42 -25.40
CA THR A 377 -2.63 -23.58 -24.74
C THR A 377 -1.73 -24.33 -25.72
N GLY A 378 -0.58 -24.81 -25.24
CA GLY A 378 0.37 -25.56 -26.08
C GLY A 378 1.30 -24.65 -26.86
N ASP A 379 1.43 -24.90 -28.16
CA ASP A 379 2.31 -24.15 -29.05
C ASP A 379 1.82 -22.71 -29.26
N LYS A 380 2.75 -21.77 -29.22
CA LYS A 380 2.52 -20.32 -29.41
C LYS A 380 3.38 -19.75 -30.53
N GLU A 381 4.21 -20.58 -31.16
CA GLU A 381 5.17 -20.15 -32.15
C GLU A 381 4.48 -19.68 -33.44
N GLY A 382 4.84 -18.47 -33.87
CA GLY A 382 4.25 -17.79 -35.03
C GLY A 382 3.01 -16.95 -34.73
N LEU A 383 2.49 -16.99 -33.50
CA LEU A 383 1.38 -16.12 -33.10
C LEU A 383 1.87 -14.68 -32.92
N LEU A 384 1.18 -13.73 -33.56
CA LEU A 384 1.49 -12.30 -33.48
C LEU A 384 0.50 -11.58 -32.58
N LEU A 385 1.02 -10.81 -31.62
CA LEU A 385 0.22 -9.90 -30.80
C LEU A 385 -0.50 -8.87 -31.69
N GLY A 386 -1.78 -8.66 -31.41
CA GLY A 386 -2.68 -7.86 -32.24
C GLY A 386 -3.20 -8.59 -33.49
N GLY A 387 -2.73 -9.81 -33.77
CA GLY A 387 -3.18 -10.60 -34.92
C GLY A 387 -4.61 -11.07 -34.78
N SER A 388 -5.34 -11.11 -35.89
CA SER A 388 -6.69 -11.67 -35.96
C SER A 388 -6.67 -13.20 -35.92
N THR A 389 -7.69 -13.77 -35.29
CA THR A 389 -7.90 -15.21 -35.17
C THR A 389 -9.34 -15.57 -35.47
N ARG A 390 -9.53 -16.72 -36.10
CA ARG A 390 -10.82 -17.41 -36.17
C ARG A 390 -10.78 -18.58 -35.20
N ALA A 391 -11.57 -18.49 -34.14
CA ALA A 391 -11.65 -19.47 -33.08
C ALA A 391 -12.97 -20.24 -33.16
N GLU A 392 -12.92 -21.51 -32.84
CA GLU A 392 -14.05 -22.43 -32.81
C GLU A 392 -14.14 -23.00 -31.40
N ILE A 393 -15.16 -22.57 -30.67
CA ILE A 393 -15.40 -22.97 -29.28
C ILE A 393 -16.23 -24.25 -29.31
N ILE A 394 -15.64 -25.36 -28.88
CA ILE A 394 -16.32 -26.66 -28.80
C ILE A 394 -17.19 -26.66 -27.55
N THR A 395 -18.51 -26.55 -27.73
CA THR A 395 -19.49 -26.50 -26.64
C THR A 395 -19.84 -27.89 -26.13
N GLU A 396 -19.96 -28.85 -27.05
CA GLU A 396 -20.25 -30.25 -26.79
C GLU A 396 -19.48 -31.15 -27.75
N GLN A 397 -19.05 -32.31 -27.26
CA GLN A 397 -18.37 -33.33 -28.06
C GLN A 397 -18.79 -34.70 -27.53
N THR A 398 -19.22 -35.57 -28.44
CA THR A 398 -19.39 -36.99 -28.16
C THR A 398 -18.33 -37.76 -28.95
N PRO A 399 -17.20 -38.14 -28.32
CA PRO A 399 -16.17 -38.90 -29.01
C PRO A 399 -16.61 -40.34 -29.26
N ASP A 400 -16.06 -40.97 -30.30
CA ASP A 400 -16.29 -42.38 -30.64
C ASP A 400 -17.79 -42.74 -30.83
N SER A 401 -18.58 -41.81 -31.38
CA SER A 401 -20.01 -42.00 -31.60
C SER A 401 -20.34 -42.44 -33.03
N LEU A 402 -21.51 -43.03 -33.24
CA LEU A 402 -22.02 -43.29 -34.58
C LEU A 402 -22.70 -42.02 -35.10
N SER A 403 -22.16 -41.41 -36.16
CA SER A 403 -22.75 -40.21 -36.76
C SER A 403 -23.84 -40.58 -37.76
N VAL A 404 -25.03 -39.99 -37.58
CA VAL A 404 -26.16 -40.09 -38.51
C VAL A 404 -26.71 -38.71 -38.82
N PRO A 405 -27.24 -38.45 -40.03
CA PRO A 405 -27.87 -37.16 -40.33
C PRO A 405 -29.04 -36.88 -39.39
N LEU A 406 -29.20 -35.61 -39.00
CA LEU A 406 -30.27 -35.15 -38.11
C LEU A 406 -31.66 -35.51 -38.63
N ASP A 407 -31.86 -35.43 -39.96
CA ASP A 407 -33.12 -35.78 -40.61
C ASP A 407 -33.47 -37.28 -40.53
N ALA A 408 -32.48 -38.14 -40.28
CA ALA A 408 -32.67 -39.59 -40.25
C ALA A 408 -33.31 -40.10 -38.96
N VAL A 409 -33.23 -39.31 -37.88
CA VAL A 409 -33.75 -39.67 -36.56
C VAL A 409 -35.16 -39.10 -36.41
N TYR A 410 -36.11 -39.94 -36.02
CA TYR A 410 -37.47 -39.50 -35.72
C TYR A 410 -37.89 -39.93 -34.32
N ASP A 411 -38.73 -39.12 -33.69
CA ASP A 411 -39.40 -39.48 -32.45
C ASP A 411 -40.65 -40.31 -32.75
N ASP A 412 -40.78 -41.44 -32.04
CA ASP A 412 -42.00 -42.23 -32.00
C ASP A 412 -42.37 -42.48 -30.53
N ALA A 413 -43.39 -41.76 -30.06
CA ALA A 413 -43.90 -41.83 -28.69
C ALA A 413 -42.83 -41.59 -27.59
N GLY A 414 -41.90 -40.65 -27.82
CA GLY A 414 -40.86 -40.29 -26.85
C GLY A 414 -39.61 -41.17 -26.91
N THR A 415 -39.48 -42.03 -27.93
CA THR A 415 -38.29 -42.85 -28.19
C THR A 415 -37.72 -42.48 -29.55
N ASN A 416 -36.42 -42.17 -29.60
CA ASN A 416 -35.73 -41.88 -30.84
C ASN A 416 -35.46 -43.16 -31.63
N LYS A 417 -35.79 -43.15 -32.92
CA LYS A 417 -35.67 -44.30 -33.81
C LYS A 417 -35.10 -43.89 -35.15
N VAL A 418 -34.49 -44.85 -35.84
CA VAL A 418 -33.99 -44.72 -37.21
C VAL A 418 -34.47 -45.90 -38.05
N LEU A 419 -34.68 -45.67 -39.34
CA LEU A 419 -34.92 -46.74 -40.31
C LEU A 419 -33.58 -47.17 -40.91
N VAL A 420 -33.30 -48.47 -40.86
CA VAL A 420 -32.10 -49.09 -41.42
C VAL A 420 -32.51 -50.05 -42.54
N LEU A 421 -31.75 -50.03 -43.63
CA LEU A 421 -31.83 -51.07 -44.65
C LEU A 421 -30.92 -52.25 -44.24
N SER A 422 -31.53 -53.32 -43.75
CA SER A 422 -30.85 -54.56 -43.39
C SER A 422 -30.50 -55.35 -44.67
N THR A 423 -29.23 -55.36 -45.04
CA THR A 423 -28.70 -56.02 -46.25
C THR A 423 -27.72 -57.14 -45.91
N ASP A 424 -27.81 -58.26 -46.62
CA ASP A 424 -26.75 -59.28 -46.63
C ASP A 424 -25.51 -58.75 -47.37
N GLU A 425 -24.32 -59.25 -47.00
CA GLU A 425 -23.05 -58.80 -47.59
C GLU A 425 -23.05 -58.88 -49.12
N GLY A 426 -22.88 -57.72 -49.77
CA GLY A 426 -22.82 -57.62 -51.23
C GLY A 426 -24.16 -57.40 -51.95
N ASP A 427 -25.31 -57.44 -51.27
CA ASP A 427 -26.62 -57.19 -51.92
C ASP A 427 -26.97 -55.70 -51.95
N LYS A 428 -27.60 -55.28 -53.06
CA LYS A 428 -28.18 -53.94 -53.25
C LYS A 428 -29.65 -53.90 -52.79
N ARG A 429 -30.18 -54.99 -52.26
CA ARG A 429 -31.54 -55.11 -51.71
C ARG A 429 -31.47 -55.49 -50.25
N GLY A 430 -32.38 -54.93 -49.46
CA GLY A 430 -32.50 -55.23 -48.05
C GLY A 430 -33.90 -54.97 -47.53
N THR A 431 -34.16 -55.41 -46.31
CA THR A 431 -35.43 -55.18 -45.63
C THR A 431 -35.34 -53.90 -44.81
N VAL A 432 -36.36 -53.05 -44.86
CA VAL A 432 -36.43 -51.85 -44.01
C VAL A 432 -36.81 -52.26 -42.60
N GLU A 433 -35.91 -52.05 -41.65
CA GLU A 433 -36.07 -52.35 -40.23
C GLU A 433 -35.99 -51.06 -39.41
N GLU A 434 -36.76 -51.00 -38.32
CA GLU A 434 -36.68 -49.92 -37.35
C GLU A 434 -35.71 -50.31 -36.23
N ARG A 435 -34.78 -49.41 -35.91
CA ARG A 435 -33.80 -49.57 -34.83
C ARG A 435 -34.02 -48.46 -33.81
N THR A 436 -34.04 -48.80 -32.54
CA THR A 436 -34.11 -47.80 -31.45
C THR A 436 -32.71 -47.25 -31.22
N VAL A 437 -32.58 -45.93 -31.05
CA VAL A 437 -31.30 -45.25 -30.83
C VAL A 437 -31.35 -44.32 -29.62
N GLU A 438 -30.23 -44.24 -28.93
CA GLU A 438 -29.98 -43.20 -27.93
C GLU A 438 -29.10 -42.13 -28.57
N THR A 439 -29.55 -40.88 -28.54
CA THR A 439 -28.86 -39.76 -29.17
C THR A 439 -28.10 -38.93 -28.15
N GLY A 440 -26.88 -38.52 -28.52
CA GLY A 440 -26.03 -37.61 -27.78
C GLY A 440 -26.03 -36.20 -28.39
N THR A 441 -24.84 -35.64 -28.58
CA THR A 441 -24.65 -34.31 -29.20
C THR A 441 -25.22 -34.26 -30.61
N ALA A 442 -25.94 -33.20 -30.93
CA ALA A 442 -26.44 -32.90 -32.27
C ALA A 442 -25.88 -31.56 -32.76
N ASN A 443 -25.55 -31.47 -34.04
CA ASN A 443 -25.24 -30.23 -34.72
C ASN A 443 -26.27 -29.95 -35.84
N GLU A 444 -26.03 -28.96 -36.69
CA GLU A 444 -26.98 -28.58 -37.76
C GLU A 444 -27.18 -29.66 -38.84
N VAL A 445 -26.30 -30.67 -38.89
CA VAL A 445 -26.25 -31.67 -39.97
C VAL A 445 -26.44 -33.08 -39.44
N ASP A 446 -25.74 -33.42 -38.35
CA ASP A 446 -25.61 -34.77 -37.82
C ASP A 446 -25.93 -34.85 -36.32
N VAL A 447 -26.28 -36.06 -35.88
CA VAL A 447 -26.56 -36.44 -34.50
C VAL A 447 -25.65 -37.62 -34.13
N ALA A 448 -24.99 -37.51 -32.98
CA ALA A 448 -24.29 -38.65 -32.39
C ALA A 448 -25.30 -39.67 -31.87
N VAL A 449 -25.15 -40.93 -32.26
CA VAL A 449 -25.82 -42.07 -31.64
C VAL A 449 -24.84 -42.71 -30.67
N THR A 450 -25.18 -42.65 -29.38
CA THR A 450 -24.36 -43.13 -28.25
C THR A 450 -24.75 -44.52 -27.78
N GLY A 451 -25.90 -45.03 -28.20
CA GLY A 451 -26.44 -46.31 -27.78
C GLY A 451 -27.65 -46.77 -28.60
N GLY A 452 -28.17 -47.94 -28.27
CA GLY A 452 -29.28 -48.58 -28.97
C GLY A 452 -28.84 -49.70 -29.92
N ASP A 453 -29.69 -49.99 -30.91
CA ASP A 453 -29.53 -51.15 -31.79
C ASP A 453 -28.74 -50.83 -33.08
N LEU A 454 -28.33 -49.57 -33.26
CA LEU A 454 -27.57 -49.13 -34.43
C LEU A 454 -26.10 -49.55 -34.33
N LYS A 455 -25.52 -50.02 -35.43
CA LYS A 455 -24.13 -50.47 -35.53
C LYS A 455 -23.42 -49.77 -36.68
N GLN A 456 -22.10 -49.66 -36.56
CA GLN A 456 -21.26 -49.17 -37.65
C GLN A 456 -21.43 -50.05 -38.90
N GLY A 457 -21.58 -49.40 -40.06
CA GLY A 457 -21.86 -50.06 -41.33
C GLY A 457 -23.32 -50.45 -41.57
N ASP A 458 -24.25 -50.03 -40.70
CA ASP A 458 -25.67 -50.01 -41.05
C ASP A 458 -25.95 -48.93 -42.12
N ILE A 459 -26.96 -49.16 -42.95
CA ILE A 459 -27.41 -48.21 -43.96
C ILE A 459 -28.66 -47.50 -43.41
N VAL A 460 -28.49 -46.30 -42.88
CA VAL A 460 -29.58 -45.49 -42.32
C VAL A 460 -30.29 -44.73 -43.43
N ILE A 461 -31.62 -44.63 -43.35
CA ILE A 461 -32.46 -43.89 -44.31
C ILE A 461 -32.68 -42.46 -43.78
N ASN A 462 -32.31 -41.45 -44.57
CA ASN A 462 -32.26 -40.04 -44.13
C ASN A 462 -33.63 -39.36 -44.02
N TRP A 463 -34.67 -39.88 -44.66
CA TRP A 463 -36.03 -39.32 -44.63
C TRP A 463 -37.06 -40.38 -44.24
N PRO A 464 -37.07 -40.81 -42.97
CA PRO A 464 -37.85 -41.97 -42.53
C PRO A 464 -39.35 -41.84 -42.85
N ASP A 465 -39.91 -40.64 -42.81
CA ASP A 465 -41.32 -40.38 -43.13
C ASP A 465 -41.73 -40.80 -44.55
N GLN A 466 -40.80 -40.79 -45.52
CA GLN A 466 -41.06 -41.23 -46.90
C GLN A 466 -40.98 -42.76 -47.08
N TYR A 467 -40.49 -43.48 -46.08
CA TYR A 467 -40.22 -44.93 -46.15
C TYR A 467 -40.89 -45.72 -45.02
N ARG A 468 -41.62 -45.05 -44.11
CA ARG A 468 -42.37 -45.68 -43.01
C ARG A 468 -43.44 -46.66 -43.48
N ASP A 469 -44.08 -46.43 -44.63
CA ASP A 469 -45.06 -47.35 -45.23
C ASP A 469 -44.44 -48.63 -45.80
N LYS A 470 -43.10 -48.71 -45.82
CA LYS A 470 -42.31 -49.85 -46.32
C LYS A 470 -41.60 -50.62 -45.22
N LEU A 471 -41.99 -50.41 -43.97
CA LEU A 471 -41.43 -51.16 -42.85
C LEU A 471 -41.70 -52.66 -43.05
N GLY A 472 -40.65 -53.47 -43.09
CA GLY A 472 -40.71 -54.91 -43.42
C GLY A 472 -40.74 -55.24 -44.92
N ASP A 473 -40.82 -54.26 -45.81
CA ASP A 473 -40.70 -54.47 -47.26
C ASP A 473 -39.23 -54.53 -47.70
N THR A 474 -38.97 -55.29 -48.77
CA THR A 474 -37.67 -55.31 -49.43
C THR A 474 -37.52 -54.10 -50.35
N VAL A 475 -36.54 -53.24 -50.07
CA VAL A 475 -36.22 -52.05 -50.86
C VAL A 475 -34.82 -52.20 -51.48
N ALA A 476 -34.67 -51.75 -52.73
CA ALA A 476 -33.39 -51.74 -53.43
C ALA A 476 -32.71 -50.37 -53.34
N VAL A 477 -31.39 -50.34 -53.19
CA VAL A 477 -30.57 -49.14 -53.40
C VAL A 477 -30.45 -48.91 -54.91
N ALA A 478 -31.15 -47.89 -55.39
CA ALA A 478 -31.20 -47.45 -56.79
C ALA A 478 -30.12 -46.41 -57.12
N ASP A 479 -29.09 -46.28 -56.27
CA ASP A 479 -27.94 -45.41 -56.48
C ASP A 479 -26.86 -46.11 -57.32
N PRO A 480 -26.51 -45.58 -58.51
CA PRO A 480 -25.44 -46.13 -59.34
C PRO A 480 -24.05 -46.06 -58.69
N ASN A 481 -23.85 -45.15 -57.71
CA ASN A 481 -22.60 -44.98 -56.99
C ASN A 481 -22.52 -45.77 -55.68
N PHE A 482 -23.58 -46.51 -55.32
CA PHE A 482 -23.57 -47.34 -54.11
C PHE A 482 -22.49 -48.42 -54.21
N ASN A 483 -21.55 -48.39 -53.26
CA ASN A 483 -20.48 -49.36 -53.13
C ASN A 483 -20.75 -50.31 -51.95
N PRO A 484 -21.17 -51.56 -52.20
CA PRO A 484 -21.42 -52.53 -51.14
C PRO A 484 -20.15 -52.91 -50.35
N ASP A 485 -18.96 -52.72 -50.94
CA ASP A 485 -17.69 -52.97 -50.24
C ASP A 485 -17.43 -51.94 -49.13
N GLU A 486 -17.93 -50.71 -49.24
CA GLU A 486 -17.81 -49.70 -48.17
C GLU A 486 -18.65 -50.06 -46.95
N VAL A 487 -19.82 -50.64 -47.18
CA VAL A 487 -20.69 -51.16 -46.12
C VAL A 487 -20.02 -52.34 -45.42
N ALA A 488 -19.45 -53.27 -46.20
CA ALA A 488 -18.70 -54.41 -45.64
C ALA A 488 -17.45 -53.97 -44.87
N GLN A 489 -16.70 -52.97 -45.36
CA GLN A 489 -15.53 -52.42 -44.68
C GLN A 489 -15.90 -51.72 -43.37
N ALA A 490 -16.98 -50.92 -43.36
CA ALA A 490 -17.48 -50.26 -42.15
C ALA A 490 -17.99 -51.27 -41.10
N ARG A 491 -18.58 -52.39 -41.53
CA ARG A 491 -18.95 -53.51 -40.63
C ARG A 491 -17.74 -54.30 -40.14
N ALA A 492 -16.69 -54.41 -40.94
CA ALA A 492 -15.46 -55.11 -40.57
C ALA A 492 -14.58 -54.30 -39.60
N SER A 493 -14.58 -52.97 -39.71
CA SER A 493 -13.91 -52.08 -38.75
C SER A 493 -14.56 -52.08 -37.37
N SER A 494 -15.83 -52.49 -37.26
CA SER A 494 -16.58 -52.61 -36.00
C SER A 494 -16.45 -53.98 -35.33
N ALA A 495 -15.86 -54.96 -36.01
CA ALA A 495 -15.62 -56.29 -35.45
C ALA A 495 -14.47 -56.22 -34.42
N PRO A 496 -14.65 -56.75 -33.20
CA PRO A 496 -13.58 -56.74 -32.21
C PRO A 496 -12.35 -57.47 -32.77
N ALA A 497 -11.18 -56.83 -32.65
CA ALA A 497 -9.90 -57.43 -33.06
C ALA A 497 -9.82 -58.88 -32.55
N PRO A 498 -9.41 -59.86 -33.40
CA PRO A 498 -9.35 -61.24 -32.98
C PRO A 498 -8.43 -61.34 -31.77
N THR A 499 -8.97 -61.80 -30.65
CA THR A 499 -8.22 -62.14 -29.44
C THR A 499 -7.15 -63.14 -29.86
N THR A 500 -5.91 -62.68 -29.93
CA THR A 500 -4.77 -63.53 -30.25
C THR A 500 -4.58 -64.46 -29.06
N SER A 501 -5.19 -65.63 -29.12
CA SER A 501 -4.90 -66.73 -28.22
C SER A 501 -3.43 -67.09 -28.40
N ALA A 502 -2.63 -66.73 -27.40
CA ALA A 502 -1.24 -67.12 -27.32
C ALA A 502 -1.16 -68.66 -27.31
N GLN A 503 -0.86 -69.26 -28.46
CA GLN A 503 -0.32 -70.60 -28.54
C GLN A 503 1.06 -70.59 -27.89
N ASN A 504 1.08 -70.90 -26.60
CA ASN A 504 2.27 -71.31 -25.88
C ASN A 504 2.66 -72.70 -26.40
N LYS A 505 3.60 -72.76 -27.35
CA LYS A 505 4.30 -74.00 -27.71
C LYS A 505 5.46 -74.18 -26.74
N GLY A 506 5.35 -75.20 -25.89
CA GLY A 506 6.48 -75.87 -25.28
C GLY A 506 7.22 -76.77 -26.26
#